data_AF-A0A9X8CXH4-F1
#
_entry.id   AF-A0A9X8CXH4-F1
#
_cell.length_a   1.000
_cell.length_b   1.000
_cell.length_c   1.000
_cell.angle_alpha   90.00
_cell.angle_beta   90.00
_cell.angle_gamma   90.00
#
_symmetry.space_group_name_H-M   'P 1'
#
loop_
_entity.id
_entity.type
_entity.pdbx_description
1 polymer ?
#
loop_
_entity_poly.entity_id
_entity_poly.type
_entity_poly.pdbx_seq_one_letter_code
_entity_poly.pdbx_strand_id
1 'polypeptide(L)'
;SVYHMAAQADLQFNMPLAWKVMTVLGLVMAGIFGHIRFALFKRLDRAVQAGDWPAGGKALASIRVWVAANLALGVAIVTALRLTV
;
A
#
# COMPACT_ATOMS: atom_id res chain seq x y z
N SER A 1 37.51 11.09 21.45
CA SER A 1 36.83 11.95 20.48
C SER A 1 35.50 11.32 20.13
N VAL A 2 34.39 11.94 20.50
CA VAL A 2 33.03 11.40 20.25
C VAL A 2 32.72 11.36 18.75
N TYR A 3 33.45 12.14 17.95
CA TYR A 3 33.36 12.24 16.50
C TYR A 3 33.61 10.92 15.74
N HIS A 4 34.52 10.05 16.22
CA HIS A 4 34.75 8.74 15.58
C HIS A 4 33.73 7.67 15.98
N MET A 5 33.04 7.84 17.11
CA MET A 5 31.94 6.96 17.51
C MET A 5 30.67 7.26 16.69
N ALA A 6 30.40 8.54 16.38
CA ALA A 6 29.31 8.95 15.51
C ALA A 6 29.50 8.46 14.07
N ALA A 7 30.72 8.53 13.53
CA ALA A 7 31.04 8.04 12.18
C ALA A 7 30.89 6.52 12.02
N GLN A 8 31.13 5.74 13.09
CA GLN A 8 30.91 4.28 13.07
C GLN A 8 29.40 3.92 13.15
N ALA A 9 28.59 4.76 13.80
CA ALA A 9 27.13 4.62 13.81
C ALA A 9 26.52 5.00 12.43
N ASP A 10 27.12 5.96 11.72
CA ASP A 10 26.73 6.37 10.36
C ASP A 10 27.25 5.44 9.24
N LEU A 11 28.22 4.55 9.52
CA LEU A 11 28.73 3.58 8.53
C LEU A 11 28.11 2.20 8.65
N GLN A 12 27.29 1.98 9.68
CA GLN A 12 26.46 0.78 9.82
C GLN A 12 25.02 1.05 9.34
N PHE A 13 24.84 1.82 8.26
CA PHE A 13 23.65 1.68 7.41
C PHE A 13 23.72 0.33 6.68
N ASN A 14 23.68 -0.76 7.45
CA ASN A 14 23.20 -2.05 6.96
C ASN A 14 21.73 -1.82 6.65
N MET A 15 21.41 -1.22 5.49
CA MET A 15 20.05 -0.86 5.11
C MET A 15 19.27 -2.18 5.07
N PRO A 16 18.54 -2.51 6.16
CA PRO A 16 18.20 -3.91 6.41
C PRO A 16 17.36 -4.37 5.23
N LEU A 17 17.50 -5.64 4.83
CA LEU A 17 16.62 -6.19 3.80
C LEU A 17 15.14 -5.87 4.10
N ALA A 18 14.79 -5.83 5.40
CA ALA A 18 13.50 -5.39 5.91
C ALA A 18 13.08 -3.98 5.44
N TRP A 19 13.98 -2.99 5.42
CA TRP A 19 13.63 -1.62 5.01
C TRP A 19 13.34 -1.54 3.51
N LYS A 20 14.13 -2.23 2.68
CA LYS A 20 13.85 -2.36 1.24
C LYS A 20 12.53 -3.07 0.98
N VAL A 21 12.28 -4.17 1.69
CA VAL A 21 11.02 -4.93 1.59
C VAL A 21 9.82 -4.06 2.01
N MET A 22 9.92 -3.34 3.13
CA MET A 22 8.86 -2.42 3.58
C MET A 22 8.60 -1.28 2.60
N THR A 23 9.65 -0.69 2.02
CA THR A 23 9.50 0.34 0.99
C THR A 23 8.82 -0.20 -0.26
N VAL A 24 9.22 -1.38 -0.74
CA VAL A 24 8.58 -2.03 -1.90
C VAL A 24 7.12 -2.36 -1.60
N LEU A 25 6.80 -2.92 -0.43
CA LEU A 25 5.42 -3.19 -0.04
C LEU A 25 4.59 -1.91 0.08
N GLY A 26 5.12 -0.86 0.70
CA GLY A 26 4.46 0.43 0.79
C GLY A 26 4.15 1.03 -0.59
N LEU A 27 5.08 0.91 -1.55
CA LEU A 27 4.85 1.33 -2.93
C LEU A 27 3.80 0.48 -3.63
N VAL A 28 3.76 -0.84 -3.40
CA VAL A 28 2.71 -1.72 -3.93
C VAL A 28 1.34 -1.29 -3.40
N MET A 29 1.22 -1.05 -2.09
CA MET A 29 -0.03 -0.56 -1.48
C MET A 29 -0.46 0.79 -2.04
N ALA A 30 0.47 1.73 -2.19
CA ALA A 30 0.21 3.03 -2.80
C ALA A 30 -0.22 2.90 -4.27
N GLY A 31 0.40 1.99 -5.03
CA GLY A 31 0.03 1.67 -6.40
C GLY A 31 -1.38 1.10 -6.53
N ILE A 32 -1.78 0.19 -5.63
CA ILE A 32 -3.15 -0.32 -5.55
C ILE A 32 -4.13 0.84 -5.31
N PHE A 33 -3.82 1.73 -4.37
CA PHE A 33 -4.64 2.91 -4.09
C PHE A 33 -4.76 3.85 -5.29
N GLY A 34 -3.64 4.08 -5.99
CA GLY A 34 -3.62 4.84 -7.24
C GLY A 34 -4.51 4.20 -8.30
N HIS A 35 -4.43 2.88 -8.50
CA HIS A 35 -5.28 2.17 -9.45
C HIS A 35 -6.78 2.30 -9.12
N ILE A 36 -7.16 2.15 -7.85
CA ILE A 36 -8.53 2.38 -7.38
C ILE A 36 -8.98 3.80 -7.75
N ARG A 37 -8.17 4.81 -7.44
CA ARG A 37 -8.53 6.22 -7.60
C ARG A 37 -8.60 6.68 -9.06
N PHE A 38 -7.67 6.22 -9.90
CA PHE A 38 -7.57 6.69 -11.29
C PHE A 38 -8.43 5.88 -12.25
N ALA A 39 -8.62 4.57 -12.03
CA ALA A 39 -9.39 3.72 -12.92
C ALA A 39 -10.82 3.49 -12.41
N LEU A 40 -10.97 2.95 -11.20
CA LEU A 40 -12.28 2.51 -10.71
C LEU A 40 -13.16 3.68 -10.29
N PHE A 41 -12.58 4.70 -9.66
CA PHE A 41 -13.34 5.89 -9.26
C PHE A 41 -13.87 6.67 -10.48
N LYS A 42 -13.07 6.77 -11.56
CA LYS A 42 -13.54 7.36 -12.83
C LYS A 42 -14.65 6.53 -13.47
N ARG A 43 -14.58 5.20 -13.39
CA ARG A 43 -15.64 4.30 -13.89
C ARG A 43 -16.93 4.45 -13.10
N LEU A 44 -16.82 4.56 -11.77
CA LEU A 44 -17.95 4.81 -10.89
C LEU A 44 -18.59 6.17 -11.19
N ASP A 45 -17.79 7.23 -11.24
CA ASP A 45 -18.25 8.60 -11.53
C ASP A 45 -18.94 8.68 -12.90
N ARG A 46 -18.36 8.07 -13.94
CA ARG A 46 -19.00 7.98 -15.27
C ARG A 46 -20.35 7.26 -15.23
N ALA A 47 -20.44 6.15 -14.49
CA ALA A 47 -21.69 5.39 -14.38
C ALA A 47 -22.77 6.18 -13.63
N VAL A 48 -22.39 6.92 -12.57
CA VAL A 48 -23.30 7.81 -11.83
C VAL A 48 -23.78 8.96 -12.72
N GLN A 49 -22.89 9.60 -13.47
CA GLN A 49 -23.26 10.68 -14.40
C GLN A 49 -24.18 10.18 -15.52
N ALA A 50 -24.01 8.93 -15.95
CA ALA A 50 -24.89 8.29 -16.94
C ALA A 50 -26.20 7.74 -16.34
N GLY A 51 -26.40 7.79 -15.02
CA GLY A 51 -27.54 7.18 -14.33
C GLY A 51 -27.56 5.64 -14.36
N ASP A 52 -26.45 5.00 -14.74
CA ASP A 52 -26.33 3.54 -14.86
C ASP A 52 -25.90 2.93 -13.52
N TRP A 53 -26.87 2.77 -12.62
CA TRP A 53 -26.69 2.16 -11.31
C TRP A 53 -26.13 0.72 -11.35
N PRO A 54 -26.53 -0.17 -12.29
CA PRO A 54 -25.90 -1.48 -12.45
C PRO A 54 -24.40 -1.41 -12.74
N ALA A 55 -23.97 -0.52 -13.65
CA ALA A 55 -22.55 -0.32 -13.93
C ALA A 55 -21.80 0.31 -12.75
N GLY A 56 -22.43 1.24 -12.03
CA GLY A 56 -21.91 1.82 -10.80
C GLY A 56 -21.70 0.77 -9.70
N GLY A 57 -22.67 -0.13 -9.52
CA GLY A 57 -22.57 -1.26 -8.58
C GLY A 57 -21.40 -2.20 -8.90
N LYS A 58 -21.18 -2.52 -10.19
CA LYS A 58 -20.01 -3.31 -10.62
C LYS A 58 -18.69 -2.60 -10.32
N ALA A 59 -18.60 -1.29 -10.59
CA ALA A 59 -17.41 -0.51 -10.26
C ALA A 59 -17.15 -0.49 -8.76
N LEU A 60 -18.18 -0.29 -7.93
CA LEU A 60 -18.08 -0.31 -6.47
C LEU A 60 -17.66 -1.68 -5.93
N ALA A 61 -18.18 -2.78 -6.49
CA ALA A 61 -17.77 -4.12 -6.13
C ALA A 61 -16.27 -4.34 -6.39
N SER A 62 -15.77 -3.90 -7.55
CA SER A 62 -14.33 -3.92 -7.84
C SER A 62 -13.53 -3.08 -6.84
N ILE A 63 -14.02 -1.90 -6.44
CA ILE A 63 -13.32 -1.05 -5.45
C ILE A 63 -13.18 -1.80 -4.12
N ARG A 64 -14.26 -2.43 -3.65
CA ARG A 64 -14.26 -3.19 -2.39
C ARG A 64 -13.24 -4.33 -2.41
N VAL A 65 -13.11 -5.05 -3.53
CA VAL A 65 -12.13 -6.14 -3.67
C VAL A 65 -10.69 -5.61 -3.52
N TRP A 66 -10.35 -4.52 -4.22
CA TRP A 66 -9.01 -3.94 -4.14
C TRP A 66 -8.69 -3.34 -2.77
N VAL A 67 -9.67 -2.70 -2.11
CA VAL A 67 -9.53 -2.21 -0.74
C VAL A 67 -9.32 -3.37 0.23
N ALA A 68 -10.09 -4.45 0.10
CA ALA A 68 -9.94 -5.65 0.92
C ALA A 68 -8.56 -6.32 0.72
N ALA A 69 -8.07 -6.40 -0.52
CA ALA A 69 -6.73 -6.91 -0.80
C ALA A 69 -5.63 -6.05 -0.15
N ASN A 70 -5.75 -4.71 -0.23
CA ASN A 70 -4.80 -3.80 0.41
C ASN A 70 -4.84 -3.92 1.95
N LEU A 71 -6.04 -4.06 2.53
CA LEU A 71 -6.20 -4.30 3.96
C LEU A 71 -5.58 -5.64 4.38
N ALA A 72 -5.80 -6.70 3.61
CA ALA A 72 -5.22 -8.01 3.87
C ALA A 72 -3.68 -7.98 3.84
N LEU A 73 -3.09 -7.25 2.89
CA LEU A 73 -1.64 -7.00 2.87
C LEU A 73 -1.17 -6.29 4.14
N GLY A 74 -1.89 -5.26 4.59
CA GLY A 74 -1.55 -4.53 5.82
C GLY A 74 -1.60 -5.41 7.06
N VAL A 75 -2.66 -6.22 7.19
CA VAL A 75 -2.81 -7.19 8.28
C VAL A 75 -1.70 -8.24 8.24
N ALA A 76 -1.35 -8.75 7.06
CA ALA A 76 -0.26 -9.72 6.91
C ALA A 76 1.09 -9.14 7.38
N ILE A 77 1.40 -7.89 7.03
CA ILE A 77 2.62 -7.21 7.48
C ILE A 77 2.65 -7.08 9.00
N VAL A 78 1.57 -6.57 9.59
CA VAL A 78 1.47 -6.39 11.06
C VAL A 78 1.61 -7.72 11.77
N THR A 79 0.95 -8.77 11.27
CA THR A 79 1.01 -10.12 11.85
C THR A 79 2.42 -10.69 11.76
N ALA A 80 3.06 -10.61 10.59
CA ALA A 80 4.44 -11.07 10.41
C ALA A 80 5.42 -10.35 11.34
N LEU A 81 5.29 -9.02 11.47
CA LEU A 81 6.13 -8.23 12.37
C LEU A 81 5.91 -8.62 13.84
N ARG A 82 4.67 -8.84 14.27
CA ARG A 82 4.34 -9.21 15.65
C ARG A 82 4.73 -10.64 16.02
N LEU A 83 4.81 -11.57 15.06
CA LEU A 83 5.27 -12.94 15.30
C LEU A 83 6.80 -13.06 15.29
N THR A 84 7.50 -12.12 14.66
CA THR A 84 8.97 -12.16 14.51
C THR A 84 9.71 -11.45 15.66
N VAL A 85 9.01 -10.61 16.44
CA VAL A 85 9.50 -9.89 17.63
C VAL A 85 9.14 -10.66 18.89
#